data_AF-A0A9P6LR81-F1
#
_entry.id   AF-A0A9P6LR81-F1
#
_cell.length_a   1.000
_cell.length_b   1.000
_cell.length_c   1.000
_cell.angle_alpha   90.00
_cell.angle_beta   90.00
_cell.angle_gamma   90.00
#
_symmetry.space_group_name_H-M   'P 1'
#
loop_
_entity.id
_entity.type
_entity.pdbx_description
1 polymer ?
#
loop_
_entity_poly.entity_id
_entity_poly.type
_entity_poly.pdbx_seq_one_letter_code
_entity_poly.pdbx_strand_id
1 'polypeptide(L)'
;RGKDQAGTDWCAGVVTGGTSRGGPDEGRGDANGRDGRHNAGHTSHAGKEEAGHDAGQIPDLDPEFLAALPPDIRAELESAHRLEVMKNRQRQADLAAEAKTRQAAAAGSYYAGRSIRESGPPPPERPTLMGMRETSELRVMLVEWVQSTLIKEEETAANDMQCTDASIRPCVVFYDEGPNPDDVQSFSNFIVRVIYMERDLDRVRLLLRCLKRKVEENERQASPAHSNPKHVRVLMSWQEALERIMDVAQRLVFKLYGGS
;
A
#
# COMPACT_ATOMS: atom_id res chain seq x y z
N ARG A 1 -12.16 -32.80 -44.97
CA ARG A 1 -11.69 -34.06 -44.34
C ARG A 1 -10.85 -33.62 -43.15
N GLY A 2 -11.35 -33.45 -41.94
CA GLY A 2 -12.26 -34.32 -41.18
C GLY A 2 -11.43 -34.91 -40.04
N LYS A 3 -11.99 -34.88 -38.82
CA LYS A 3 -11.46 -35.35 -37.51
C LYS A 3 -10.91 -34.24 -36.60
N ASP A 4 -11.30 -34.06 -35.34
CA ASP A 4 -12.23 -34.79 -34.47
C ASP A 4 -12.80 -33.83 -33.42
N GLN A 5 -14.09 -34.00 -33.13
CA GLN A 5 -14.83 -33.39 -32.03
C GLN A 5 -14.64 -34.23 -30.76
N ALA A 6 -14.26 -33.59 -29.66
CA ALA A 6 -14.52 -34.04 -28.30
C ALA A 6 -14.67 -32.75 -27.47
N GLY A 7 -15.79 -32.39 -26.86
CA GLY A 7 -16.91 -33.22 -26.40
C GLY A 7 -16.70 -33.61 -24.94
N THR A 8 -16.65 -32.63 -24.05
CA THR A 8 -16.80 -32.86 -22.60
C THR A 8 -17.80 -31.86 -22.03
N ASP A 9 -19.04 -32.34 -21.96
CA ASP A 9 -20.07 -31.90 -21.03
C ASP A 9 -19.52 -31.88 -19.60
N TRP A 10 -19.66 -30.75 -18.91
CA TRP A 10 -19.58 -30.69 -17.45
C TRP A 10 -20.95 -30.29 -16.94
N CYS A 11 -21.60 -31.27 -16.31
CA CYS A 11 -22.92 -31.19 -15.73
C CYS A 11 -23.04 -30.06 -14.70
N ALA A 12 -24.18 -29.38 -14.80
CA ALA A 12 -24.75 -28.53 -13.79
C ALA A 12 -24.93 -29.28 -12.45
N GLY A 13 -24.49 -28.65 -11.37
CA GLY A 13 -24.80 -29.02 -10.00
C GLY A 13 -25.38 -27.82 -9.27
N VAL A 14 -26.69 -27.63 -9.40
CA VAL A 14 -27.49 -26.73 -8.56
C VAL A 14 -27.56 -27.33 -7.17
N VAL A 15 -27.03 -26.64 -6.15
CA VAL A 15 -27.42 -26.84 -4.75
C VAL A 15 -27.96 -25.53 -4.23
N THR A 16 -29.28 -25.46 -4.21
CA THR A 16 -30.09 -24.54 -3.42
C THR A 16 -30.22 -25.09 -2.00
N GLY A 17 -30.09 -24.25 -0.98
CA GLY A 17 -30.70 -24.52 0.32
C GLY A 17 -29.92 -23.96 1.50
N GLY A 18 -30.53 -23.06 2.28
CA GLY A 18 -30.00 -22.72 3.60
C GLY A 18 -30.35 -21.35 4.17
N THR A 19 -31.54 -20.81 3.95
CA THR A 19 -32.08 -19.72 4.79
C THR A 19 -32.17 -20.19 6.25
N SER A 20 -31.32 -19.67 7.13
CA SER A 20 -31.56 -19.72 8.57
C SER A 20 -31.99 -18.34 9.06
N ARG A 21 -33.26 -18.28 9.40
CA ARG A 21 -33.93 -17.21 10.14
C ARG A 21 -33.49 -17.25 11.60
N GLY A 22 -33.46 -16.08 12.23
CA GLY A 22 -33.98 -15.93 13.60
C GLY A 22 -32.99 -15.35 14.61
N GLY A 23 -33.33 -14.15 15.11
CA GLY A 23 -32.80 -13.63 16.37
C GLY A 23 -32.90 -12.11 16.48
N PRO A 24 -33.99 -11.55 17.03
CA PRO A 24 -34.05 -10.17 17.50
C PRO A 24 -33.66 -10.09 18.99
N ASP A 25 -32.94 -9.04 19.40
CA ASP A 25 -33.03 -8.45 20.75
C ASP A 25 -32.14 -7.19 20.78
N GLU A 26 -32.71 -5.99 20.73
CA GLU A 26 -33.02 -5.16 21.91
C GLU A 26 -31.83 -4.96 22.85
N GLY A 27 -31.06 -3.90 22.58
CA GLY A 27 -30.04 -3.37 23.47
C GLY A 27 -30.10 -1.85 23.50
N ARG A 28 -31.16 -1.31 24.13
CA ARG A 28 -31.21 0.05 24.67
C ARG A 28 -30.04 0.27 25.64
N GLY A 29 -29.40 1.43 25.52
CA GLY A 29 -28.44 1.95 26.49
C GLY A 29 -27.89 3.26 25.93
N ASP A 30 -28.65 4.33 26.04
CA ASP A 30 -28.62 5.29 27.15
C ASP A 30 -27.59 6.40 26.95
N ALA A 31 -28.20 7.59 26.90
CA ALA A 31 -27.62 8.90 27.02
C ALA A 31 -26.55 9.02 28.13
N ASN A 32 -25.42 9.59 27.75
CA ASN A 32 -24.68 10.58 28.53
C ASN A 32 -23.69 11.24 27.55
N GLY A 33 -23.75 12.54 27.26
CA GLY A 33 -23.74 13.59 28.25
C GLY A 33 -22.29 13.86 28.65
N ARG A 34 -21.60 14.74 27.92
CA ARG A 34 -20.59 15.68 28.48
C ARG A 34 -19.97 16.56 27.41
N ASP A 35 -20.49 17.78 27.38
CA ASP A 35 -19.74 19.02 27.62
C ASP A 35 -18.20 18.91 27.67
N GLY A 36 -17.54 19.67 26.81
CA GLY A 36 -16.09 19.85 26.84
C GLY A 36 -15.61 21.02 25.97
N ARG A 37 -16.39 22.10 25.93
CA ARG A 37 -16.02 23.37 25.30
C ARG A 37 -15.00 24.09 26.19
N HIS A 38 -13.71 23.87 25.96
CA HIS A 38 -12.66 24.72 26.51
C HIS A 38 -11.94 25.48 25.40
N ASN A 39 -12.46 26.68 25.18
CA ASN A 39 -11.76 27.80 24.59
C ASN A 39 -10.95 28.48 25.71
N ALA A 40 -9.63 28.33 25.68
CA ALA A 40 -8.66 29.23 26.30
C ALA A 40 -7.47 29.23 25.34
N GLY A 41 -7.10 30.31 24.67
CA GLY A 41 -6.96 31.65 25.22
C GLY A 41 -5.54 31.78 25.75
N HIS A 42 -4.69 32.42 24.94
CA HIS A 42 -3.51 33.18 25.36
C HIS A 42 -2.46 32.50 26.26
N THR A 43 -1.27 32.27 25.71
CA THR A 43 -0.05 32.90 26.26
C THR A 43 0.90 33.27 25.12
N SER A 44 1.01 34.59 24.88
CA SER A 44 2.13 35.17 24.17
C SER A 44 3.34 35.11 25.09
N HIS A 45 4.31 34.24 24.80
CA HIS A 45 5.64 34.35 25.39
C HIS A 45 6.58 35.01 24.40
N ALA A 46 6.62 36.35 24.49
CA ALA A 46 7.80 37.11 24.15
C ALA A 46 8.86 36.78 25.22
N GLY A 47 9.95 36.14 24.79
CA GLY A 47 10.94 35.57 25.70
C GLY A 47 12.25 35.28 25.00
N LYS A 48 12.93 36.36 24.60
CA LYS A 48 14.36 36.55 24.81
C LYS A 48 15.30 35.47 24.24
N GLU A 49 15.72 35.72 23.01
CA GLU A 49 17.10 35.68 22.54
C GLU A 49 18.14 35.19 23.58
N GLU A 50 18.43 33.89 23.55
CA GLU A 50 19.72 33.32 23.93
C GLU A 50 20.28 32.67 22.67
N ALA A 51 20.91 33.50 21.86
CA ALA A 51 21.71 33.11 20.71
C ALA A 51 22.96 32.38 21.22
N GLY A 52 22.97 31.05 21.13
CA GLY A 52 24.13 30.26 21.55
C GLY A 52 24.06 28.75 21.36
N HIS A 53 23.06 28.22 20.64
CA HIS A 53 23.10 26.82 20.20
C HIS A 53 23.72 26.74 18.81
N ASP A 54 25.03 26.52 18.84
CA ASP A 54 25.93 26.00 17.81
C ASP A 54 25.25 25.53 16.52
N ALA A 55 25.30 26.37 15.48
CA ALA A 55 24.83 26.09 14.12
C ALA A 55 25.75 25.11 13.37
N GLY A 56 26.20 24.06 14.07
CA GLY A 56 27.12 23.02 13.58
C GLY A 56 26.85 21.63 14.17
N GLN A 57 25.95 21.48 15.15
CA GLN A 57 25.57 20.16 15.66
C GLN A 57 24.63 19.46 14.66
N ILE A 58 25.28 18.71 13.77
CA ILE A 58 24.70 17.65 12.95
C ILE A 58 23.85 16.75 13.86
N PRO A 59 22.55 16.58 13.59
CA PRO A 59 21.82 15.45 14.14
C PRO A 59 22.42 14.16 13.54
N ASP A 60 23.06 13.37 14.41
CA ASP A 60 23.26 11.91 14.33
C ASP A 60 24.13 11.32 13.20
N LEU A 61 25.40 11.72 13.10
CA LEU A 61 26.43 10.73 12.75
C LEU A 61 27.34 10.56 13.97
N ASP A 62 27.28 9.38 14.56
CA ASP A 62 28.07 9.04 15.76
C ASP A 62 29.57 9.25 15.45
N PRO A 63 30.26 10.15 16.18
CA PRO A 63 31.67 10.41 15.95
C PRO A 63 32.53 9.16 16.19
N GLU A 64 32.08 8.23 17.05
CA GLU A 64 32.75 6.97 17.30
C GLU A 64 32.68 6.06 16.05
N PHE A 65 31.54 6.05 15.36
CA PHE A 65 31.35 5.29 14.12
C PHE A 65 32.21 5.84 12.97
N LEU A 66 32.27 7.16 12.81
CA LEU A 66 33.14 7.78 11.80
C LEU A 66 34.62 7.50 12.08
N ALA A 67 35.02 7.47 13.36
CA ALA A 67 36.39 7.15 13.76
C ALA A 67 36.80 5.70 13.46
N ALA A 68 35.86 4.76 13.52
CA ALA A 68 36.08 3.34 13.23
C ALA A 68 36.27 3.04 11.73
N LEU A 69 35.83 3.94 10.84
CA LEU A 69 35.98 3.78 9.40
C LEU A 69 37.39 4.20 8.91
N PRO A 70 37.93 3.52 7.87
CA PRO A 70 39.09 3.98 7.13
C PRO A 70 38.97 5.45 6.69
N PRO A 71 40.09 6.21 6.69
CA PRO A 71 40.07 7.67 6.49
C PRO A 71 39.54 8.11 5.12
N ASP A 72 39.72 7.29 4.09
CA ASP A 72 39.19 7.49 2.73
C ASP A 72 37.66 7.41 2.70
N ILE A 73 37.08 6.37 3.31
CA ILE A 73 35.62 6.18 3.39
C ILE A 73 34.95 7.26 4.24
N ARG A 74 35.62 7.70 5.32
CA ARG A 74 35.15 8.79 6.18
C ARG A 74 34.99 10.10 5.40
N ALA A 75 36.00 10.46 4.61
CA ALA A 75 35.98 11.68 3.80
C ALA A 75 34.85 11.65 2.74
N GLU A 76 34.62 10.49 2.13
CA GLU A 76 33.53 10.32 1.17
C GLU A 76 32.16 10.51 1.83
N LEU A 77 31.92 9.86 2.98
CA LEU A 77 30.67 9.99 3.73
C LEU A 77 30.40 11.43 4.19
N GLU A 78 31.41 12.12 4.73
CA GLU A 78 31.27 13.53 5.12
C GLU A 78 30.95 14.44 3.94
N SER A 79 31.52 14.18 2.76
CA SER A 79 31.22 14.94 1.54
C SER A 79 29.80 14.69 1.04
N ALA A 80 29.36 13.42 1.01
CA ALA A 80 28.02 13.04 0.60
C ALA A 80 26.96 13.60 1.55
N HIS A 81 27.21 13.54 2.85
CA HIS A 81 26.32 14.10 3.86
C HIS A 81 26.18 15.62 3.73
N ARG A 82 27.29 16.35 3.53
CA ARG A 82 27.25 17.80 3.27
C ARG A 82 26.39 18.15 2.07
N LEU A 83 26.50 17.38 0.99
CA LEU A 83 25.70 17.58 -0.22
C LEU A 83 24.20 17.36 0.03
N GLU A 84 23.85 16.30 0.77
CA GLU A 84 22.46 15.99 1.09
C GLU A 84 21.84 17.05 2.02
N VAL A 85 22.61 17.56 2.99
CA VAL A 85 22.16 18.68 3.85
C VAL A 85 21.86 19.93 3.03
N MET A 86 22.74 20.29 2.07
CA MET A 86 22.48 21.42 1.17
C MET A 86 21.20 21.23 0.34
N LYS A 87 20.99 20.03 -0.21
CA LYS A 87 19.81 19.70 -1.01
C LYS A 87 18.52 19.71 -0.21
N ASN A 88 18.53 19.20 1.02
CA ASN A 88 17.36 19.24 1.90
C ASN A 88 17.01 20.68 2.29
N ARG A 89 18.02 21.50 2.58
CA ARG A 89 17.82 22.92 2.86
C ARG A 89 17.22 23.65 1.66
N GLN A 90 17.65 23.33 0.44
CA GLN A 90 17.08 23.90 -0.78
C GLN A 90 15.61 23.51 -0.96
N ARG A 91 15.26 22.22 -0.82
CA ARG A 91 13.87 21.75 -0.88
C ARG A 91 12.96 22.44 0.14
N GLN A 92 13.46 22.64 1.36
CA GLN A 92 12.70 23.36 2.40
C GLN A 92 12.47 24.83 2.03
N ALA A 93 13.47 25.50 1.43
CA ALA A 93 13.32 26.87 0.96
C ALA A 93 12.28 26.98 -0.18
N ASP A 94 12.27 26.02 -1.10
CA ASP A 94 11.32 25.98 -2.21
C ASP A 94 9.87 25.78 -1.72
N LEU A 95 9.66 24.86 -0.78
CA LEU A 95 8.35 24.64 -0.15
C LEU A 95 7.83 25.89 0.59
N ALA A 96 8.73 26.60 1.28
CA ALA A 96 8.37 27.84 1.97
C ALA A 96 8.01 28.97 0.98
N ALA A 97 8.71 29.06 -0.15
CA ALA A 97 8.40 30.03 -1.21
C ALA A 97 7.04 29.77 -1.88
N GLU A 98 6.70 28.50 -2.12
CA GLU A 98 5.40 28.13 -2.70
C GLU A 98 4.24 28.42 -1.73
N ALA A 99 4.41 28.14 -0.44
CA ALA A 99 3.42 28.44 0.59
C ALA A 99 3.08 29.94 0.65
N LYS A 100 4.09 30.81 0.53
CA LYS A 100 3.91 32.27 0.53
C LYS A 100 3.14 32.74 -0.70
N THR A 101 3.37 32.14 -1.86
CA THR A 101 2.66 32.46 -3.11
C THR A 101 1.17 32.11 -3.02
N ARG A 102 0.81 30.97 -2.42
CA ARG A 102 -0.61 30.56 -2.24
C ARG A 102 -1.37 31.48 -1.28
N GLN A 103 -0.73 31.97 -0.22
CA GLN A 103 -1.36 32.89 0.73
C GLN A 103 -1.67 34.26 0.09
N ALA A 104 -0.82 34.75 -0.82
CA ALA A 104 -1.07 36.00 -1.54
C ALA A 104 -2.27 35.92 -2.50
N ALA A 105 -2.49 34.76 -3.14
CA ALA A 105 -3.62 34.56 -4.05
C ALA A 105 -4.98 34.46 -3.32
N ALA A 106 -4.99 33.98 -2.07
CA ALA A 106 -6.21 33.84 -1.27
C ALA A 106 -6.79 35.18 -0.78
N ALA A 107 -5.97 36.22 -0.66
CA ALA A 107 -6.39 37.54 -0.16
C ALA A 107 -7.09 38.43 -1.21
N GLY A 108 -7.26 37.97 -2.46
CA GLY A 108 -7.85 38.76 -3.54
C GLY A 108 -9.33 38.50 -3.86
N SER A 109 -9.98 37.54 -3.21
CA SER A 109 -11.27 36.99 -3.69
C SER A 109 -12.42 37.15 -2.70
N TYR A 110 -12.76 38.39 -2.31
CA TYR A 110 -13.85 38.67 -1.37
C TYR A 110 -15.13 39.26 -1.99
N TYR A 111 -15.23 39.45 -3.32
CA TYR A 111 -16.42 40.06 -3.95
C TYR A 111 -16.87 39.41 -5.28
N ALA A 112 -16.85 38.08 -5.39
CA ALA A 112 -17.53 37.40 -6.51
C ALA A 112 -18.80 36.70 -5.99
N GLY A 113 -19.95 37.23 -6.40
CA GLY A 113 -21.28 36.77 -5.98
C GLY A 113 -21.52 35.29 -6.25
N ARG A 114 -22.38 34.70 -5.41
CA ARG A 114 -22.96 33.36 -5.57
C ARG A 114 -23.68 33.25 -6.92
N SER A 115 -22.95 32.85 -7.94
CA SER A 115 -23.54 32.29 -9.14
C SER A 115 -24.03 30.90 -8.76
N ILE A 116 -25.36 30.72 -8.76
CA ILE A 116 -26.01 29.41 -8.80
C ILE A 116 -25.62 28.81 -10.14
N ARG A 117 -24.40 28.26 -10.21
CA ARG A 117 -23.97 27.47 -11.33
C ARG A 117 -24.76 26.18 -11.23
N GLU A 118 -25.70 26.02 -12.15
CA GLU A 118 -26.32 24.74 -12.48
C GLU A 118 -25.24 23.67 -12.36
N SER A 119 -25.43 22.78 -11.39
CA SER A 119 -24.53 21.68 -11.09
C SER A 119 -24.40 20.85 -12.35
N GLY A 120 -23.29 21.06 -13.08
CA GLY A 120 -22.89 20.19 -14.16
C GLY A 120 -22.86 18.75 -13.67
N PRO A 121 -22.97 17.76 -14.59
CA PRO A 121 -22.94 16.36 -14.22
C PRO A 121 -21.75 16.10 -13.29
N PRO A 122 -21.96 15.37 -12.17
CA PRO A 122 -20.92 15.17 -11.18
C PRO A 122 -19.68 14.61 -11.87
N PRO A 123 -18.49 15.16 -11.59
CA PRO A 123 -17.26 14.68 -12.22
C PRO A 123 -17.11 13.18 -11.94
N PRO A 124 -16.63 12.40 -12.92
CA PRO A 124 -16.50 10.96 -12.78
C PRO A 124 -15.67 10.64 -11.54
N GLU A 125 -16.18 9.72 -10.72
CA GLU A 125 -15.51 9.33 -9.49
C GLU A 125 -14.13 8.75 -9.80
N ARG A 126 -13.14 9.22 -9.04
CA ARG A 126 -11.77 8.71 -9.18
C ARG A 126 -11.74 7.22 -8.85
N PRO A 127 -10.98 6.41 -9.61
CA PRO A 127 -10.86 4.99 -9.31
C PRO A 127 -10.34 4.77 -7.89
N THR A 128 -11.06 3.94 -7.15
CA THR A 128 -10.68 3.45 -5.83
C THR A 128 -10.55 1.94 -5.88
N LEU A 129 -9.65 1.40 -5.05
CA LEU A 129 -9.54 -0.03 -4.81
C LEU A 129 -9.83 -0.25 -3.33
N MET A 130 -10.92 -0.96 -3.02
CA MET A 130 -11.38 -1.16 -1.64
C MET A 130 -11.50 0.16 -0.84
N GLY A 131 -11.96 1.23 -1.50
CA GLY A 131 -12.10 2.56 -0.89
C GLY A 131 -10.80 3.35 -0.76
N MET A 132 -9.63 2.73 -0.96
CA MET A 132 -8.33 3.39 -0.87
C MET A 132 -8.00 4.16 -2.16
N ARG A 133 -7.39 5.33 -1.97
CA ARG A 133 -7.05 6.26 -3.05
C ARG A 133 -5.58 6.63 -3.06
N GLU A 134 -4.89 6.61 -1.93
CA GLU A 134 -3.51 7.04 -1.89
C GLU A 134 -2.56 5.92 -2.29
N THR A 135 -1.53 6.25 -3.06
CA THR A 135 -0.55 5.26 -3.51
C THR A 135 0.25 4.66 -2.34
N SER A 136 0.44 5.41 -1.25
CA SER A 136 1.00 4.93 0.02
C SER A 136 0.14 3.81 0.62
N GLU A 137 -1.14 4.08 0.83
CA GLU A 137 -2.13 3.14 1.39
C GLU A 137 -2.26 1.88 0.54
N LEU A 138 -2.37 2.05 -0.78
CA LEU A 138 -2.46 0.94 -1.72
C LEU A 138 -1.23 0.03 -1.67
N ARG A 139 -0.03 0.57 -1.45
CA ARG A 139 1.17 -0.26 -1.27
C ARG A 139 1.09 -1.08 0.02
N VAL A 140 0.67 -0.47 1.13
CA VAL A 140 0.53 -1.18 2.41
C VAL A 140 -0.48 -2.32 2.26
N MET A 141 -1.64 -2.04 1.68
CA MET A 141 -2.67 -3.03 1.43
C MET A 141 -2.20 -4.14 0.47
N LEU A 142 -1.41 -3.84 -0.57
CA LEU A 142 -0.82 -4.88 -1.42
C LEU A 142 0.18 -5.77 -0.68
N VAL A 143 0.98 -5.20 0.22
CA VAL A 143 1.91 -5.97 1.06
C VAL A 143 1.13 -6.89 1.98
N GLU A 144 0.11 -6.36 2.66
CA GLU A 144 -0.77 -7.12 3.54
C GLU A 144 -1.51 -8.22 2.78
N TRP A 145 -2.12 -7.91 1.63
CA TRP A 145 -2.84 -8.89 0.82
C TRP A 145 -1.96 -10.06 0.40
N VAL A 146 -0.72 -9.80 -0.06
CA VAL A 146 0.23 -10.86 -0.36
C VAL A 146 0.51 -11.68 0.90
N GLN A 147 0.92 -11.03 2.00
CA GLN A 147 1.27 -11.71 3.24
C GLN A 147 0.12 -12.54 3.85
N SER A 148 -1.11 -12.03 3.85
CA SER A 148 -2.29 -12.69 4.41
C SER A 148 -2.72 -13.94 3.65
N THR A 149 -2.43 -14.01 2.35
CA THR A 149 -2.71 -15.24 1.57
C THR A 149 -1.68 -16.34 1.81
N LEU A 150 -0.52 -15.99 2.39
CA LEU A 150 0.63 -16.88 2.48
C LEU A 150 0.89 -17.38 3.91
N ILE A 151 0.59 -16.55 4.90
CA ILE A 151 0.77 -16.87 6.32
C ILE A 151 -0.60 -17.17 6.92
N LYS A 152 -1.00 -18.44 6.92
CA LYS A 152 -1.87 -18.93 7.99
C LYS A 152 -0.94 -19.50 9.04
N GLU A 153 -0.68 -18.72 10.09
CA GLU A 153 -0.08 -19.27 11.30
C GLU A 153 -0.94 -20.46 11.71
N GLU A 154 -0.34 -21.64 11.72
CA GLU A 154 -0.94 -22.85 12.26
C GLU A 154 -1.02 -22.67 13.78
N GLU A 155 -1.95 -21.83 14.24
CA GLU A 155 -2.19 -21.51 15.64
C GLU A 155 -2.79 -22.71 16.42
N THR A 156 -2.76 -23.91 15.84
CA THR A 156 -3.49 -25.10 16.31
C THR A 156 -2.62 -26.24 16.82
N ALA A 157 -1.29 -26.11 16.88
CA ALA A 157 -0.44 -27.13 17.50
C ALA A 157 -0.16 -26.90 19.00
N ALA A 158 -0.70 -25.86 19.63
CA ALA A 158 -0.47 -25.56 21.05
C ALA A 158 -1.21 -26.48 22.04
N ASN A 159 -1.95 -27.50 21.58
CA ASN A 159 -2.72 -28.36 22.48
C ASN A 159 -2.22 -29.81 22.63
N ASP A 160 -1.08 -30.18 22.03
CA ASP A 160 -0.52 -31.51 22.32
C ASP A 160 1.01 -31.51 22.44
N MET A 161 1.43 -31.58 23.71
CA MET A 161 2.54 -32.38 24.22
C MET A 161 3.99 -31.91 23.99
N GLN A 162 4.48 -31.14 24.97
CA GLN A 162 5.85 -31.18 25.54
C GLN A 162 6.97 -31.73 24.65
N CYS A 163 7.51 -30.89 23.77
CA CYS A 163 8.85 -31.07 23.24
C CYS A 163 9.67 -29.82 23.59
N THR A 164 10.45 -29.88 24.68
CA THR A 164 11.24 -28.76 25.21
C THR A 164 12.58 -28.58 24.49
N ASP A 165 12.64 -28.86 23.18
CA ASP A 165 13.87 -28.63 22.42
C ASP A 165 13.92 -27.17 21.95
N ALA A 166 14.81 -26.38 22.58
CA ALA A 166 14.99 -24.95 22.34
C ALA A 166 15.57 -24.63 20.94
N SER A 167 15.70 -25.62 20.06
CA SER A 167 16.21 -25.47 18.69
C SER A 167 15.14 -25.65 17.60
N ILE A 168 13.86 -25.62 17.95
CA ILE A 168 12.79 -25.70 16.93
C ILE A 168 12.50 -24.29 16.43
N ARG A 169 13.13 -23.91 15.30
CA ARG A 169 12.68 -22.75 14.50
C ARG A 169 11.21 -22.99 14.11
N PRO A 170 10.31 -22.01 14.25
CA PRO A 170 8.92 -22.14 13.81
C PRO A 170 8.90 -22.59 12.35
N CYS A 171 8.38 -23.79 12.10
CA CYS A 171 8.18 -24.29 10.75
C CYS A 171 6.92 -23.60 10.23
N VAL A 172 7.10 -22.50 9.50
CA VAL A 172 5.98 -21.85 8.81
C VAL A 172 5.50 -22.79 7.72
N VAL A 173 4.30 -23.36 7.89
CA VAL A 173 3.66 -24.15 6.85
C VAL A 173 3.11 -23.18 5.82
N PHE A 174 3.81 -23.08 4.69
CA PHE A 174 3.39 -22.26 3.56
C PHE A 174 2.20 -22.93 2.88
N TYR A 175 1.09 -22.21 2.78
CA TYR A 175 0.00 -22.63 1.92
C TYR A 175 0.34 -22.16 0.50
N ASP A 176 0.43 -23.13 -0.41
CA ASP A 176 0.54 -22.87 -1.86
C ASP A 176 -0.74 -22.24 -2.45
N GLU A 177 -1.74 -21.91 -1.62
CA GLU A 177 -2.95 -21.20 -2.02
C GLU A 177 -2.59 -19.78 -2.44
N GLY A 178 -2.25 -19.62 -3.72
CA GLY A 178 -2.05 -18.31 -4.34
C GLY A 178 -3.30 -17.42 -4.24
N PRO A 179 -3.26 -16.22 -4.83
CA PRO A 179 -4.29 -15.22 -4.60
C PRO A 179 -5.63 -15.68 -5.17
N ASN A 180 -6.71 -15.26 -4.52
CA ASN A 180 -8.07 -15.45 -5.04
C ASN A 180 -8.19 -14.77 -6.43
N PRO A 181 -8.64 -15.50 -7.48
CA PRO A 181 -8.76 -14.95 -8.83
C PRO A 181 -9.67 -13.71 -8.92
N ASP A 182 -10.70 -13.62 -8.08
CA ASP A 182 -11.62 -12.46 -8.08
C ASP A 182 -10.92 -11.18 -7.58
N ASP A 183 -10.02 -11.30 -6.61
CA ASP A 183 -9.23 -10.18 -6.09
C ASP A 183 -8.20 -9.72 -7.13
N VAL A 184 -7.56 -10.67 -7.81
CA VAL A 184 -6.64 -10.39 -8.93
C VAL A 184 -7.36 -9.68 -10.08
N GLN A 185 -8.60 -10.10 -10.39
CA GLN A 185 -9.42 -9.44 -11.40
C GLN A 185 -9.83 -8.03 -10.96
N SER A 186 -10.17 -7.85 -9.67
CA SER A 186 -10.50 -6.54 -9.09
C SER A 186 -9.30 -5.57 -9.16
N PHE A 187 -8.10 -6.05 -8.81
CA PHE A 187 -6.87 -5.28 -8.94
C PHE A 187 -6.56 -4.95 -10.40
N SER A 188 -6.72 -5.90 -11.31
CA SER A 188 -6.54 -5.68 -12.76
C SER A 188 -7.48 -4.58 -13.27
N ASN A 189 -8.77 -4.66 -12.93
CA ASN A 189 -9.77 -3.65 -13.30
C ASN A 189 -9.43 -2.26 -12.73
N PHE A 190 -8.90 -2.21 -11.51
CA PHE A 190 -8.42 -0.96 -10.92
C PHE A 190 -7.26 -0.37 -11.74
N ILE A 191 -6.25 -1.17 -12.10
CA ILE A 191 -5.14 -0.70 -12.96
C ILE A 191 -5.65 -0.17 -14.30
N VAL A 192 -6.60 -0.87 -14.93
CA VAL A 192 -7.26 -0.39 -16.16
C VAL A 192 -7.86 1.00 -15.95
N ARG A 193 -8.61 1.21 -14.87
CA ARG A 193 -9.24 2.51 -14.58
C ARG A 193 -8.22 3.61 -14.32
N VAL A 194 -7.15 3.34 -13.57
CA VAL A 194 -6.07 4.32 -13.35
C VAL A 194 -5.44 4.74 -14.68
N ILE A 195 -5.15 3.78 -15.58
CA ILE A 195 -4.60 4.09 -16.91
C ILE A 195 -5.59 4.91 -17.75
N TYR A 196 -6.86 4.52 -17.82
CA TYR A 196 -7.83 5.19 -18.69
C TYR A 196 -8.27 6.56 -18.17
N MET A 197 -8.61 6.63 -16.88
CA MET A 197 -9.26 7.80 -16.28
C MET A 197 -8.25 8.81 -15.75
N GLU A 198 -7.20 8.34 -15.06
CA GLU A 198 -6.21 9.22 -14.45
C GLU A 198 -4.99 9.45 -15.34
N ARG A 199 -4.72 8.54 -16.30
CA ARG A 199 -3.51 8.55 -17.16
C ARG A 199 -2.21 8.53 -16.35
N ASP A 200 -2.27 8.05 -15.11
CA ASP A 200 -1.16 8.02 -14.17
C ASP A 200 -0.38 6.70 -14.31
N LEU A 201 0.52 6.67 -15.29
CA LEU A 201 1.37 5.51 -15.54
C LEU A 201 2.42 5.30 -14.45
N ASP A 202 2.86 6.36 -13.77
CA ASP A 202 3.89 6.25 -12.72
C ASP A 202 3.33 5.55 -11.50
N ARG A 203 2.09 5.87 -11.12
CA ARG A 203 1.35 5.16 -10.08
C ARG A 203 1.19 3.68 -10.41
N VAL A 204 0.78 3.34 -11.63
CA VAL A 204 0.66 1.94 -12.08
C VAL A 204 2.01 1.23 -12.00
N ARG A 205 3.08 1.84 -12.51
CA ARG A 205 4.44 1.27 -12.45
C ARG A 205 4.90 1.05 -11.02
N LEU A 206 4.60 1.97 -10.11
CA LEU A 206 4.97 1.86 -8.70
C LEU A 206 4.23 0.71 -8.01
N LEU A 207 2.93 0.56 -8.25
CA LEU A 207 2.12 -0.53 -7.69
C LEU A 207 2.55 -1.89 -8.23
N LEU A 208 2.74 -2.03 -9.56
CA LEU A 208 3.20 -3.28 -10.16
C LEU A 208 4.60 -3.67 -9.69
N ARG A 209 5.51 -2.70 -9.55
CA ARG A 209 6.84 -2.96 -8.98
C ARG A 209 6.76 -3.42 -7.52
N CYS A 210 5.87 -2.80 -6.73
CA CYS A 210 5.67 -3.19 -5.34
C CYS A 210 5.16 -4.64 -5.25
N LEU A 211 4.12 -4.98 -6.02
CA LEU A 211 3.57 -6.33 -6.07
C LEU A 211 4.62 -7.35 -6.51
N LYS A 212 5.31 -7.09 -7.62
CA LYS A 212 6.39 -7.96 -8.11
C LYS A 212 7.45 -8.25 -7.05
N ARG A 213 7.95 -7.20 -6.38
CA ARG A 213 8.96 -7.37 -5.32
C ARG A 213 8.45 -8.25 -4.19
N LYS A 214 7.18 -8.12 -3.80
CA LYS A 214 6.59 -8.89 -2.71
C LYS A 214 6.35 -10.36 -3.08
N VAL A 215 5.94 -10.63 -4.32
CA VAL A 215 5.87 -12.00 -4.84
C VAL A 215 7.25 -12.66 -4.85
N GLU A 216 8.28 -11.97 -5.36
CA GLU A 216 9.66 -12.49 -5.36
C GLU A 216 10.23 -12.69 -3.94
N GLU A 217 9.92 -11.79 -3.00
CA GLU A 217 10.31 -11.93 -1.60
C GLU A 217 9.65 -13.15 -0.95
N ASN A 218 8.38 -13.39 -1.27
CA ASN A 218 7.66 -14.56 -0.80
C ASN A 218 8.25 -15.87 -1.35
N GLU A 219 8.55 -15.94 -2.64
CA GLU A 219 9.17 -17.13 -3.25
C GLU A 219 10.51 -17.48 -2.61
N ARG A 220 11.27 -16.47 -2.15
CA ARG A 220 12.53 -16.71 -1.40
C ARG A 220 12.29 -17.22 0.01
N GLN A 221 11.15 -16.88 0.62
CA GLN A 221 10.78 -17.32 1.96
C GLN A 221 10.15 -18.72 1.95
N ALA A 222 9.44 -19.09 0.88
CA ALA A 222 8.91 -20.41 0.66
C ALA A 222 10.08 -21.42 0.52
N SER A 223 10.37 -22.13 1.62
CA SER A 223 11.45 -23.11 1.64
C SER A 223 11.08 -24.31 0.76
N PRO A 224 11.94 -24.73 -0.19
CA PRO A 224 11.64 -25.82 -1.12
C PRO A 224 11.58 -27.22 -0.47
N ALA A 225 11.83 -27.32 0.84
CA ALA A 225 12.17 -28.60 1.47
C ALA A 225 10.97 -29.51 1.80
N HIS A 226 9.73 -29.03 1.79
CA HIS A 226 8.57 -29.80 2.28
C HIS A 226 7.36 -29.70 1.33
N SER A 227 7.58 -29.90 0.03
CA SER A 227 6.48 -30.13 -0.93
C SER A 227 5.81 -31.48 -0.62
N ASN A 228 4.92 -31.50 0.38
CA ASN A 228 4.10 -32.66 0.68
C ASN A 228 3.04 -32.74 -0.43
N PRO A 229 3.02 -33.79 -1.27
CA PRO A 229 2.29 -33.83 -2.54
C PRO A 229 0.76 -33.96 -2.40
N LYS A 230 0.19 -33.64 -1.23
CA LYS A 230 -1.27 -33.50 -1.07
C LYS A 230 -1.69 -32.15 -1.60
N HIS A 231 -1.58 -32.06 -2.92
CA HIS A 231 -1.80 -30.89 -3.75
C HIS A 231 -3.25 -30.42 -3.57
N VAL A 232 -3.48 -29.47 -2.65
CA VAL A 232 -4.66 -28.62 -2.75
C VAL A 232 -4.55 -27.96 -4.11
N ARG A 233 -5.59 -28.10 -4.93
CA ARG A 233 -5.59 -27.63 -6.31
C ARG A 233 -5.62 -26.10 -6.28
N VAL A 234 -4.44 -25.49 -6.30
CA VAL A 234 -4.28 -24.04 -6.35
C VAL A 234 -4.93 -23.55 -7.64
N LEU A 235 -5.90 -22.65 -7.53
CA LEU A 235 -6.61 -22.11 -8.70
C LEU A 235 -5.69 -21.25 -9.57
N MET A 236 -4.75 -20.54 -8.95
CA MET A 236 -3.78 -19.67 -9.61
C MET A 236 -2.61 -19.37 -8.68
N SER A 237 -1.38 -19.44 -9.18
CA SER A 237 -0.19 -19.05 -8.41
C SER A 237 -0.02 -17.51 -8.37
N TRP A 238 0.72 -17.00 -7.39
CA TRP A 238 1.06 -15.57 -7.31
C TRP A 238 1.83 -15.08 -8.56
N GLN A 239 2.68 -15.92 -9.13
CA GLN A 239 3.43 -15.62 -10.34
C GLN A 239 2.52 -15.51 -11.56
N GLU A 240 1.60 -16.46 -11.74
CA GLU A 240 0.58 -16.42 -12.80
C GLU A 240 -0.33 -15.20 -12.67
N ALA A 241 -0.75 -14.87 -11.44
CA ALA A 241 -1.54 -13.68 -11.15
C ALA A 241 -0.81 -12.39 -11.57
N LEU A 242 0.47 -12.26 -11.18
CA LEU A 242 1.31 -11.12 -11.53
C LEU A 242 1.46 -10.97 -13.04
N GLU A 243 1.77 -12.07 -13.74
CA GLU A 243 1.91 -12.08 -15.19
C GLU A 243 0.62 -11.64 -15.89
N ARG A 244 -0.54 -12.13 -15.43
CA ARG A 244 -1.85 -11.74 -15.94
C ARG A 244 -2.12 -10.24 -15.76
N ILE A 245 -1.84 -9.68 -14.58
CA ILE A 245 -2.00 -8.25 -14.33
C ILE A 245 -1.07 -7.44 -15.23
N MET A 246 0.19 -7.86 -15.36
CA MET A 246 1.19 -7.17 -16.19
C MET A 246 0.82 -7.19 -17.68
N ASP A 247 0.35 -8.32 -18.21
CA ASP A 247 -0.10 -8.46 -19.59
C ASP A 247 -1.28 -7.52 -19.89
N VAL A 248 -2.28 -7.46 -18.99
CA VAL A 248 -3.41 -6.51 -19.12
C VAL A 248 -2.91 -5.06 -19.18
N ALA A 249 -2.01 -4.67 -18.25
CA ALA A 249 -1.46 -3.31 -18.23
C ALA A 249 -0.65 -3.00 -19.50
N GLN A 250 0.19 -3.93 -19.96
CA GLN A 250 1.01 -3.76 -21.16
C GLN A 250 0.17 -3.62 -22.42
N ARG A 251 -0.84 -4.50 -22.63
CA ARG A 251 -1.75 -4.41 -23.78
C ARG A 251 -2.49 -3.07 -23.81
N LEU A 252 -2.90 -2.56 -22.66
CA LEU A 252 -3.57 -1.26 -22.57
C LEU A 252 -2.65 -0.10 -22.85
N VAL A 253 -1.44 -0.10 -22.29
CA VAL A 253 -0.44 0.94 -22.57
C VAL A 253 -0.08 0.93 -24.05
N PHE A 254 0.15 -0.25 -24.64
CA PHE A 254 0.40 -0.39 -26.07
C PHE A 254 -0.76 0.15 -26.91
N LYS A 255 -2.01 -0.17 -26.56
CA LYS A 255 -3.20 0.32 -27.27
C LYS A 255 -3.36 1.84 -27.18
N LEU A 256 -3.02 2.45 -26.06
CA LEU A 256 -3.23 3.88 -25.81
C LEU A 256 -2.06 4.77 -26.27
N TYR A 257 -0.83 4.24 -26.23
CA TYR A 257 0.40 5.02 -26.45
C TYR A 257 1.30 4.44 -27.55
N GLY A 258 1.12 3.16 -27.92
CA GLY A 258 1.88 2.49 -28.97
C GLY A 258 1.29 2.68 -30.37
N GLY A 259 0.57 3.79 -30.60
CA GLY A 259 0.03 4.12 -31.91
C GLY A 259 1.14 4.22 -32.96
N SER A 260 0.94 3.45 -34.04
CA SER A 260 1.79 3.20 -35.22
C SER A 260 2.67 4.34 -35.72
#